data_AF-A0A0F3GTT5-F1
#
_entry.id   AF-A0A0F3GTT5-F1
#
_cell.length_a   1.000
_cell.length_b   1.000
_cell.length_c   1.000
_cell.angle_alpha   90.00
_cell.angle_beta   90.00
_cell.angle_gamma   90.00
#
_symmetry.space_group_name_H-M   'P 1'
#
loop_
_entity.id
_entity.type
_entity.pdbx_description
1 polymer ?
#
loop_
_entity_poly.entity_id
_entity_poly.type
_entity_poly.pdbx_seq_one_letter_code
_entity_poly.pdbx_strand_id
1 'polypeptide(L)'
;MLLYLELSYEEWQRKGLLVGRAGLREAIMHGAVKRIRPKIMTVSVILAGLVPIMFSHGAGSDVMKRIAAPMVGGVVTSTILELIIYPAIYMIWKGRGLDKVDKG
;
A
#
# COMPACT_ATOMS: atom_id res chain seq x y z
N MET A 1 7.13 -1.29 2.52
CA MET A 1 5.92 -0.77 3.22
C MET A 1 6.22 -0.61 4.69
N LEU A 2 6.66 -1.71 5.33
CA LEU A 2 6.96 -1.80 6.76
C LEU A 2 7.93 -0.72 7.25
N LEU A 3 9.04 -0.47 6.54
CA LEU A 3 10.00 0.57 6.94
C LEU A 3 9.37 1.96 7.14
N TYR A 4 8.43 2.37 6.26
CA TYR A 4 7.77 3.68 6.39
C TYR A 4 6.77 3.73 7.54
N LEU A 5 6.13 2.59 7.83
CA LEU A 5 5.27 2.44 9.00
C LEU A 5 6.10 2.47 10.29
N GLU A 6 7.26 1.82 10.31
CA GLU A 6 8.18 1.82 11.45
C GLU A 6 8.78 3.22 11.68
N LEU A 7 9.25 3.88 10.63
CA LEU A 7 9.74 5.27 10.71
C LEU A 7 8.67 6.22 11.25
N SER A 8 7.42 6.08 10.80
CA SER A 8 6.33 6.94 11.27
C SER A 8 5.92 6.61 12.72
N TYR A 9 5.95 5.33 13.09
CA TYR A 9 5.75 4.88 14.47
C TYR A 9 6.84 5.42 15.40
N GLU A 10 8.11 5.30 15.02
CA GLU A 10 9.25 5.85 15.78
C GLU A 10 9.21 7.37 15.89
N GLU A 11 8.85 8.08 14.82
CA GLU A 11 8.67 9.55 14.83
C GLU A 11 7.60 9.95 15.84
N TRP A 12 6.46 9.25 15.87
CA TRP A 12 5.39 9.53 16.83
C TRP A 12 5.78 9.14 18.26
N GLN A 13 6.55 8.05 18.43
CA GLN A 13 7.06 7.64 19.74
C GLN A 13 8.03 8.68 20.31
N ARG A 14 8.98 9.16 19.49
CA ARG A 14 9.93 10.21 19.89
C ARG A 14 9.25 11.52 20.24
N LYS A 15 8.14 11.85 19.57
CA LYS A 15 7.34 13.06 19.85
C LYS A 15 6.37 12.91 21.03
N GLY A 16 6.27 11.72 21.64
CA GLY A 16 5.28 11.45 22.69
C GLY A 16 3.82 11.47 22.23
N LEU A 17 3.59 11.39 20.91
CA LEU A 17 2.26 11.49 20.29
C LEU A 17 1.55 10.13 20.15
N LEU A 18 2.22 9.03 20.54
CA LEU A 18 1.63 7.69 20.60
C LEU A 18 0.72 7.52 21.81
N VAL A 19 -0.32 8.34 21.91
CA VAL A 19 -1.29 8.29 23.00
C VAL A 19 -2.48 7.43 22.57
N GLY A 20 -2.47 6.17 23.01
CA GLY A 20 -3.52 5.19 22.74
C GLY A 20 -3.70 4.83 21.26
N ARG A 21 -4.85 4.23 20.95
CA ARG A 21 -5.17 3.72 19.60
C ARG A 21 -5.33 4.82 18.55
N ALA A 22 -5.70 6.04 18.97
CA ALA A 22 -5.85 7.19 18.08
C ALA A 22 -4.50 7.65 17.52
N GLY A 23 -3.49 7.83 18.38
CA GLY A 23 -2.13 8.22 17.96
C GLY A 23 -1.46 7.16 17.08
N LEU A 24 -1.69 5.87 17.36
CA LEU A 24 -1.21 4.78 16.51
C LEU A 24 -1.82 4.84 15.10
N ARG A 25 -3.14 5.05 15.00
CA ARG A 25 -3.83 5.14 13.71
C ARG A 25 -3.28 6.31 12.88
N GLU A 26 -3.03 7.45 13.51
CA GLU A 26 -2.48 8.63 12.85
C GLU A 26 -1.05 8.41 12.35
N ALA A 27 -0.18 7.80 13.16
CA ALA A 27 1.18 7.43 12.76
C ALA A 27 1.19 6.47 11.56
N ILE A 28 0.34 5.44 11.59
CA ILE A 28 0.20 4.48 10.48
C ILE A 28 -0.31 5.19 9.22
N MET A 29 -1.30 6.07 9.35
CA MET A 29 -1.85 6.78 8.21
C MET A 29 -0.81 7.72 7.58
N HIS A 30 -0.03 8.41 8.40
CA HIS A 30 1.07 9.27 7.94
C HIS A 30 2.12 8.48 7.16
N GLY A 31 2.53 7.32 7.67
CA GLY A 31 3.47 6.42 6.98
C GLY A 31 2.91 5.79 5.71
N ALA A 32 1.62 5.43 5.71
CA ALA A 32 0.94 4.87 4.55
C ALA A 32 0.86 5.87 3.39
N VAL A 33 0.50 7.14 3.66
CA VAL A 33 0.37 8.19 2.64
C VAL A 33 1.72 8.47 1.96
N LYS A 34 2.83 8.49 2.70
CA LYS A 34 4.19 8.65 2.14
C LYS A 34 4.51 7.60 1.07
N ARG A 35 3.93 6.41 1.15
CA ARG A 35 4.14 5.31 0.18
C ARG A 35 3.07 5.22 -0.91
N ILE A 36 1.87 5.73 -0.66
CA ILE A 36 0.78 5.75 -1.65
C ILE A 36 1.17 6.55 -2.89
N ARG A 37 1.81 7.72 -2.75
CA ARG A 37 2.24 8.56 -3.89
C ARG A 37 3.13 7.79 -4.87
N PRO A 38 4.28 7.23 -4.45
CA PRO A 38 5.13 6.44 -5.34
C PRO A 38 4.46 5.20 -5.95
N LYS A 39 3.59 4.51 -5.19
CA LYS A 39 2.87 3.34 -5.72
C LYS A 39 1.86 3.70 -6.80
N ILE A 40 1.08 4.76 -6.58
CA ILE A 40 0.12 5.23 -7.57
C ILE A 40 0.86 5.66 -8.84
N MET A 41 2.03 6.30 -8.72
CA MET A 41 2.87 6.64 -9.87
C MET A 41 3.22 5.40 -10.69
N THR A 42 3.74 4.33 -10.07
CA THR A 42 4.15 3.13 -10.80
C THR A 42 2.96 2.41 -11.44
N VAL A 43 1.85 2.30 -10.71
CA VAL A 43 0.62 1.68 -11.22
C VAL A 43 0.07 2.47 -12.40
N SER A 44 0.05 3.80 -12.30
CA SER A 44 -0.44 4.67 -13.38
C SER A 44 0.41 4.53 -14.64
N VAL A 45 1.74 4.46 -14.51
CA VAL A 45 2.65 4.25 -15.65
C VAL A 45 2.40 2.90 -16.31
N ILE A 46 2.24 1.83 -15.51
CA ILE A 46 1.97 0.49 -16.04
C ILE A 46 0.62 0.45 -16.77
N LEU A 47 -0.43 0.99 -16.15
CA LEU A 47 -1.75 1.04 -16.78
C LEU A 47 -1.74 1.89 -18.05
N ALA A 48 -1.08 3.06 -18.04
CA ALA A 48 -0.95 3.89 -19.23
C ALA A 48 -0.23 3.18 -20.39
N GLY A 49 0.75 2.31 -20.10
CA GLY A 49 1.45 1.52 -21.11
C GLY A 49 0.67 0.30 -21.61
N LEU A 50 -0.11 -0.34 -20.75
CA LEU A 50 -0.77 -1.63 -21.06
C LEU A 50 -2.24 -1.49 -21.50
N VAL A 51 -2.97 -0.50 -20.99
CA VAL A 51 -4.39 -0.31 -21.33
C VAL A 51 -4.59 -0.07 -22.83
N PRO A 52 -3.78 0.75 -23.54
CA PRO A 52 -3.96 0.94 -24.98
C PRO A 52 -3.78 -0.35 -25.79
N ILE A 53 -2.93 -1.27 -25.33
CA ILE A 53 -2.72 -2.58 -25.98
C ILE A 53 -4.02 -3.39 -26.00
N MET A 54 -4.87 -3.25 -24.98
CA MET A 54 -6.16 -3.94 -24.90
C MET A 54 -7.14 -3.49 -25.99
N PHE A 55 -7.04 -2.23 -26.44
CA PHE A 55 -7.88 -1.65 -27.49
C PHE A 55 -7.25 -1.72 -28.88
N SER A 56 -6.03 -2.25 -29.00
CA SER A 56 -5.36 -2.40 -30.30
C SER A 56 -6.03 -3.48 -31.15
N HIS A 57 -6.20 -3.20 -32.45
CA HIS A 57 -6.75 -4.11 -33.45
C HIS A 57 -5.76 -4.17 -34.62
N GLY A 58 -5.21 -5.35 -34.88
CA GLY A 58 -4.17 -5.56 -35.90
C GLY A 58 -3.50 -6.92 -35.76
N ALA A 59 -2.65 -7.28 -36.73
CA ALA A 59 -1.88 -8.52 -36.68
C ALA A 59 -1.02 -8.56 -35.40
N GLY A 60 -1.06 -9.66 -34.65
CA GLY A 60 -0.34 -9.82 -33.39
C GLY A 60 -1.01 -9.22 -32.15
N SER A 61 -2.13 -8.51 -32.30
CA SER A 61 -2.86 -7.92 -31.16
C SER A 61 -3.37 -8.98 -30.17
N ASP A 62 -3.82 -10.15 -30.65
CA ASP A 62 -4.28 -11.24 -29.78
C ASP A 62 -3.18 -11.76 -28.85
N VAL A 63 -1.94 -11.84 -29.34
CA VAL A 63 -0.79 -12.27 -28.54
C VAL A 63 -0.47 -11.22 -27.49
N MET A 64 -0.44 -9.95 -27.88
CA MET A 64 -0.16 -8.83 -26.97
C MET A 64 -1.22 -8.70 -25.87
N LYS A 65 -2.51 -8.89 -26.20
CA LYS A 65 -3.60 -8.86 -25.22
C LYS A 65 -3.49 -9.97 -24.18
N ARG A 66 -3.10 -11.19 -24.59
CA ARG A 66 -2.89 -12.33 -23.68
C ARG A 66 -1.75 -12.11 -22.69
N ILE A 67 -0.76 -11.28 -23.05
CA ILE A 67 0.35 -10.89 -22.18
C ILE A 67 -0.07 -9.73 -21.27
N ALA A 68 -0.69 -8.69 -21.84
CA ALA A 68 -1.06 -7.46 -21.13
C ALA A 68 -2.18 -7.66 -20.09
N ALA A 69 -3.20 -8.46 -20.39
CA ALA A 69 -4.36 -8.65 -19.52
C ALA A 69 -4.01 -9.16 -18.10
N PRO A 70 -3.23 -10.24 -17.92
CA PRO A 70 -2.85 -10.70 -16.58
C PRO A 70 -1.92 -9.72 -15.86
N MET A 71 -1.09 -8.97 -16.56
CA MET A 71 -0.24 -7.94 -15.95
C MET A 71 -1.07 -6.79 -15.36
N VAL A 72 -2.07 -6.30 -16.10
CA VAL A 72 -3.00 -5.27 -15.60
C VAL A 72 -3.75 -5.78 -14.37
N GLY A 73 -4.34 -6.98 -14.46
CA GLY A 73 -5.05 -7.58 -13.33
C GLY A 73 -4.16 -7.80 -12.11
N GLY A 74 -2.93 -8.27 -12.32
CA GLY A 74 -1.95 -8.52 -11.26
C GLY A 74 -1.51 -7.23 -10.55
N VAL A 75 -1.25 -6.15 -11.29
CA VAL A 75 -0.85 -4.87 -10.71
C VAL A 75 -1.98 -4.21 -9.94
N VAL A 76 -3.22 -4.27 -10.45
CA VAL A 76 -4.39 -3.76 -9.72
C VAL A 76 -4.60 -4.55 -8.43
N THR A 77 -4.60 -5.88 -8.52
CA THR A 77 -4.85 -6.75 -7.36
C THR A 77 -3.75 -6.62 -6.31
N SER A 78 -2.48 -6.61 -6.72
CA SER A 78 -1.34 -6.44 -5.80
C SER A 78 -1.36 -5.07 -5.13
N THR A 79 -1.73 -4.01 -5.85
CA THR A 79 -1.83 -2.65 -5.28
C THR A 79 -2.90 -2.59 -4.19
N ILE A 80 -4.07 -3.16 -4.44
CA ILE A 80 -5.15 -3.24 -3.46
C ILE A 80 -4.69 -4.04 -2.24
N LEU A 81 -4.11 -5.21 -2.47
CA LEU A 81 -3.58 -6.08 -1.42
C LEU A 81 -2.57 -5.31 -0.55
N GLU A 82 -1.61 -4.62 -1.18
CA GLU A 82 -0.59 -3.92 -0.43
C GLU A 82 -1.09 -2.67 0.30
N LEU A 83 -2.09 -1.97 -0.24
CA LEU A 83 -2.63 -0.76 0.39
C LEU A 83 -3.61 -1.05 1.51
N ILE A 84 -4.32 -2.18 1.47
CA ILE A 84 -5.33 -2.54 2.48
C ILE A 84 -4.75 -3.52 3.50
N ILE A 85 -4.11 -4.59 3.06
CA ILE A 85 -3.73 -5.70 3.95
C ILE A 85 -2.52 -5.33 4.83
N TYR A 86 -1.47 -4.74 4.26
CA TYR A 86 -0.29 -4.40 5.06
C TYR A 86 -0.54 -3.42 6.22
N PRO A 87 -1.25 -2.29 6.06
CA PRO A 87 -1.52 -1.41 7.20
C PRO A 87 -2.48 -2.05 8.19
N ALA A 88 -3.44 -2.86 7.73
CA ALA A 88 -4.33 -3.61 8.62
C ALA A 88 -3.56 -4.62 9.50
N ILE A 89 -2.68 -5.42 8.91
CA ILE A 89 -1.82 -6.36 9.65
C ILE A 89 -0.93 -5.60 10.65
N TYR A 90 -0.31 -4.50 10.21
CA TYR A 90 0.56 -3.70 11.08
C TYR A 90 -0.21 -3.07 12.25
N MET A 91 -1.43 -2.57 12.01
CA MET A 91 -2.31 -2.03 13.05
C MET A 91 -2.68 -3.08 14.10
N ILE A 92 -3.02 -4.30 13.68
CA ILE A 92 -3.33 -5.40 14.60
C ILE A 92 -2.09 -5.79 15.41
N TRP A 93 -0.94 -5.90 14.75
CA TRP A 93 0.30 -6.33 15.40
C TRP A 93 0.80 -5.33 16.44
N LYS A 94 0.89 -4.03 16.09
CA LYS A 94 1.30 -2.98 17.03
C LYS A 94 0.21 -2.63 18.06
N GLY A 95 -1.08 -2.73 17.67
CA GLY A 95 -2.21 -2.52 18.58
C GLY A 95 -2.22 -3.50 19.75
N ARG A 96 -1.87 -4.78 19.51
CA ARG A 96 -1.69 -5.78 20.58
C ARG A 96 -0.54 -5.48 21.54
N GLY A 97 0.48 -4.74 21.08
CA GLY A 97 1.58 -4.28 21.93
C GLY A 97 1.17 -3.13 22.86
N LEU A 98 0.35 -2.20 22.36
CA LEU A 98 -0.18 -1.08 23.13
C LEU A 98 -1.22 -1.50 24.19
N ASP A 99 -2.07 -2.49 23.89
CA ASP A 99 -3.05 -3.03 24.84
C ASP A 99 -2.41 -3.73 26.07
N LYS A 100 -1.12 -4.11 26.00
CA LYS A 100 -0.35 -4.65 27.13
C LYS A 100 0.25 -3.56 28.04
N VAL A 101 0.49 -2.36 27.51
CA VAL A 101 1.09 -1.24 28.26
C VAL A 101 0.02 -0.49 29.06
N ASP A 102 -1.23 -0.46 28.59
CA ASP A 102 -2.36 0.21 29.26
C ASP A 102 -2.96 -0.62 30.42
N LYS A 103 -2.46 -1.84 30.67
CA LYS A 103 -2.95 -2.77 31.71
C LYS A 103 -1.92 -3.10 32.80
N GLY A 104 -0.74 -2.48 32.79
CA GLY A 104 0.29 -2.64 33.82
C GLY A 104 0.53 -1.33 34.54
#